data_AF-A0AAN1JLP6-F1
#
_entry.id   AF-A0AAN1JLP6-F1
#
_cell.length_a   1.000
_cell.length_b   1.000
_cell.length_c   1.000
_cell.angle_alpha   90.00
_cell.angle_beta   90.00
_cell.angle_gamma   90.00
#
_symmetry.space_group_name_H-M   'P 1'
#
loop_
_entity.id
_entity.type
_entity.pdbx_description
1 polymer ?
#
loop_
_entity_poly.entity_id
_entity_poly.type
_entity_poly.pdbx_seq_one_letter_code
_entity_poly.pdbx_strand_id
1 'polypeptide(L)'
;MFGADLYAVNVQPVWLEVTNRTAQSLWLFRTGADGGHFLPFDVVWALHPLRGGPTNAQVDDPFYKLAFKNPIPPGTARAGILFTNPDRGTKLCNIELSAKSALIHFSLFLPVPDDGGLDVPLNNARTSEERGELAVRSLLAD
;
A
#
# COMPACT_ATOMS: atom_id res chain seq x y z
N MET A 1 8.67 7.22 -8.06
CA MET A 1 9.12 7.22 -6.64
C MET A 1 10.07 6.05 -6.32
N PHE A 2 10.05 4.96 -7.09
CA PHE A 2 10.71 3.69 -6.72
C PHE A 2 12.05 3.39 -7.41
N GLY A 3 12.43 4.17 -8.44
CA GLY A 3 13.67 3.92 -9.20
C GLY A 3 13.71 2.55 -9.91
N ALA A 4 12.55 1.93 -10.12
CA ALA A 4 12.36 0.71 -10.92
C ALA A 4 10.93 0.65 -11.45
N ASP A 5 10.78 -0.05 -12.56
CA ASP A 5 9.49 -0.43 -13.12
C ASP A 5 8.92 -1.61 -12.33
N LEU A 6 7.99 -1.31 -11.42
CA LEU A 6 7.31 -2.31 -10.61
C LEU A 6 6.28 -3.10 -11.42
N TYR A 7 5.71 -2.51 -12.46
CA TYR A 7 4.74 -3.19 -13.33
C TYR A 7 5.42 -4.28 -14.17
N ALA A 8 6.69 -4.08 -14.57
CA ALA A 8 7.50 -5.10 -15.22
C ALA A 8 7.67 -6.39 -14.39
N VAL A 9 7.50 -6.32 -13.06
CA VAL A 9 7.54 -7.47 -12.15
C VAL A 9 6.17 -7.79 -11.55
N ASN A 10 5.09 -7.35 -12.21
CA ASN A 10 3.71 -7.61 -11.80
C ASN A 10 3.40 -7.11 -10.38
N VAL A 11 3.93 -5.93 -10.03
CA VAL A 11 3.66 -5.23 -8.77
C VAL A 11 3.04 -3.86 -9.06
N GLN A 12 1.87 -3.62 -8.49
CA GLN A 12 1.18 -2.32 -8.47
C GLN A 12 1.26 -1.74 -7.05
N PRO A 13 1.99 -0.63 -6.82
CA PRO A 13 2.09 -0.02 -5.51
C PRO A 13 0.86 0.87 -5.20
N VAL A 14 0.38 0.80 -3.97
CA VAL A 14 -0.66 1.67 -3.43
C VAL A 14 -0.08 2.45 -2.26
N TRP A 15 -0.12 3.78 -2.33
CA TRP A 15 0.14 4.60 -1.16
C TRP A 15 -1.09 4.60 -0.26
N LEU A 16 -0.86 4.39 1.03
CA LEU A 16 -1.89 4.37 2.07
C LEU A 16 -1.47 5.31 3.21
N GLU A 17 -2.41 6.12 3.68
CA GLU A 17 -2.31 6.85 4.94
C GLU A 17 -3.49 6.49 5.84
N VAL A 18 -3.20 6.19 7.10
CA VAL A 18 -4.19 5.94 8.13
C VAL A 18 -3.99 6.96 9.24
N THR A 19 -5.03 7.73 9.51
CA THR A 19 -5.11 8.63 10.66
C THR A 19 -5.86 7.95 11.79
N ASN A 20 -5.17 7.66 12.88
CA ASN A 20 -5.72 7.06 14.08
C ASN A 20 -5.96 8.12 15.15
N ARG A 21 -7.22 8.54 15.34
CA ARG A 21 -7.60 9.47 16.42
C ARG A 21 -8.13 8.76 17.66
N THR A 22 -8.05 7.42 17.70
CA THR A 22 -8.48 6.61 18.84
C THR A 22 -7.43 6.61 19.94
N ALA A 23 -7.80 6.11 21.12
CA ALA A 23 -6.89 5.87 22.24
C ALA A 23 -6.08 4.56 22.14
N GLN A 24 -6.30 3.74 21.10
CA GLN A 24 -5.67 2.43 20.96
C GLN A 24 -4.68 2.41 19.78
N SER A 25 -3.58 1.67 19.91
CA SER A 25 -2.72 1.36 18.76
C SER A 25 -3.48 0.47 17.78
N LEU A 26 -3.30 0.75 16.49
CA LEU A 26 -3.86 -0.06 15.41
C LEU A 26 -2.75 -0.81 14.68
N TRP A 27 -3.08 -2.01 14.22
CA TRP A 27 -2.24 -2.81 13.34
C TRP A 27 -2.96 -3.01 12.02
N LEU A 28 -2.31 -2.61 10.94
CA LEU A 28 -2.75 -2.99 9.61
C LEU A 28 -2.44 -4.47 9.39
N PHE A 29 -3.48 -5.27 9.24
CA PHE A 29 -3.36 -6.64 8.76
C PHE A 29 -3.20 -6.60 7.25
N ARG A 30 -2.14 -7.23 6.75
CA ARG A 30 -1.87 -7.35 5.31
C ARG A 30 -2.63 -8.53 4.68
N THR A 31 -3.62 -9.07 5.39
CA THR A 31 -4.45 -10.18 4.95
C THR A 31 -5.67 -9.61 4.24
N GLY A 32 -5.54 -9.32 2.96
CA GLY A 32 -6.72 -9.27 2.10
C GLY A 32 -7.13 -10.69 1.74
N ALA A 33 -8.42 -11.00 1.78
CA ALA A 33 -9.00 -12.28 1.35
C ALA A 33 -8.73 -12.64 -0.13
N ASP A 34 -8.08 -11.74 -0.86
CA ASP A 34 -7.61 -11.80 -2.23
C ASP A 34 -6.11 -12.14 -2.38
N GLY A 35 -5.37 -12.34 -1.28
CA GLY A 35 -3.98 -12.84 -1.29
C GLY A 35 -2.95 -11.89 -1.94
N GLY A 36 -3.33 -10.65 -2.24
CA GLY A 36 -2.61 -9.79 -3.17
C GLY A 36 -1.53 -8.88 -2.57
N HIS A 37 -1.08 -9.07 -1.32
CA HIS A 37 -0.10 -8.18 -0.70
C HIS A 37 1.29 -8.81 -0.64
N PHE A 38 2.28 -8.19 -1.30
CA PHE A 38 3.67 -8.63 -1.25
C PHE A 38 4.39 -8.07 -0.02
N LEU A 39 5.27 -8.89 0.57
CA LEU A 39 6.25 -8.37 1.51
C LEU A 39 7.30 -7.57 0.73
N PRO A 40 7.91 -6.52 1.32
CA PRO A 40 8.90 -5.72 0.61
C PRO A 40 10.07 -6.56 0.05
N PHE A 41 10.47 -7.62 0.75
CA PHE A 41 11.51 -8.54 0.30
C PHE A 41 11.12 -9.32 -0.96
N ASP A 42 9.85 -9.72 -1.11
CA ASP A 42 9.38 -10.43 -2.30
C ASP A 42 9.47 -9.55 -3.55
N VAL A 43 9.18 -8.25 -3.39
CA VAL A 43 9.30 -7.26 -4.48
C VAL A 43 10.76 -7.07 -4.90
N VAL A 44 11.66 -6.95 -3.92
CA VAL A 44 13.10 -6.82 -4.17
C VAL A 44 13.64 -8.05 -4.89
N TRP A 45 13.22 -9.24 -4.44
CA TRP A 45 13.58 -10.51 -5.06
C TRP A 45 13.06 -10.62 -6.50
N ALA A 46 11.82 -10.19 -6.76
CA ALA A 46 11.26 -10.20 -8.11
C ALA A 46 12.03 -9.28 -9.09
N LEU A 47 12.58 -8.17 -8.60
CA LEU A 47 13.42 -7.25 -9.38
C LEU A 47 14.87 -7.73 -9.57
N HIS A 48 15.28 -8.81 -8.90
CA HIS A 48 16.66 -9.30 -8.90
C HIS A 48 17.22 -9.63 -10.29
N PRO A 49 16.48 -10.31 -11.20
CA PRO A 49 16.95 -10.60 -12.55
C PRO A 49 17.20 -9.33 -13.39
N LEU A 50 16.47 -8.25 -13.10
CA LEU A 50 16.58 -6.97 -13.82
C LEU A 50 17.73 -6.08 -13.28
N ARG A 51 18.19 -6.33 -12.04
CA ARG A 51 19.18 -5.49 -11.34
C ARG A 51 20.59 -6.10 -11.22
N GLY A 52 20.82 -7.31 -11.76
CA GLY A 52 22.17 -7.83 -11.99
C GLY A 52 22.92 -8.37 -10.76
N GLY A 53 22.23 -8.90 -9.74
CA GLY A 53 22.88 -9.65 -8.65
C GLY A 53 22.34 -9.35 -7.24
N PRO A 54 22.71 -10.16 -6.22
CA PRO A 54 22.07 -10.11 -4.89
C PRO A 54 22.53 -8.90 -4.07
N THR A 55 21.58 -8.06 -3.68
CA THR A 55 21.75 -7.07 -2.61
C THR A 55 20.98 -7.53 -1.38
N ASN A 56 21.64 -8.35 -0.55
CA ASN A 56 21.13 -8.84 0.72
C ASN A 56 21.31 -7.79 1.84
N ALA A 57 20.60 -6.67 1.76
CA ALA A 57 20.56 -5.68 2.84
C ALA A 57 19.12 -5.26 3.16
N GLN A 58 18.37 -6.15 3.83
CA GLN A 58 16.94 -5.97 4.13
C GLN A 58 16.60 -4.64 4.83
N VAL A 59 17.52 -4.06 5.61
CA VAL A 59 17.29 -2.82 6.38
C VAL A 59 17.59 -1.56 5.57
N ASP A 60 18.51 -1.62 4.61
CA ASP A 60 18.86 -0.48 3.76
C ASP A 60 18.08 -0.39 2.46
N ASP A 61 17.25 -1.41 2.19
CA ASP A 61 16.44 -1.49 1.00
C ASP A 61 15.41 -0.33 0.91
N PRO A 62 15.41 0.44 -0.19
CA PRO A 62 14.44 1.51 -0.41
C PRO A 62 12.97 1.06 -0.31
N PHE A 63 12.62 -0.14 -0.78
CA PHE A 63 11.26 -0.68 -0.69
C PHE A 63 10.89 -1.01 0.75
N TYR A 64 11.84 -1.50 1.55
CA TYR A 64 11.59 -1.66 2.98
C TYR A 64 11.34 -0.30 3.64
N LYS A 65 12.13 0.74 3.33
CA LYS A 65 11.95 2.09 3.87
C LYS A 65 10.61 2.73 3.48
N LEU A 66 10.13 2.47 2.26
CA LEU A 66 8.86 2.99 1.73
C LEU A 66 7.63 2.21 2.20
N ALA A 67 7.78 0.93 2.57
CA ALA A 67 6.66 0.09 2.94
C ALA A 67 5.91 0.59 4.18
N PHE A 68 4.59 0.45 4.21
CA PHE A 68 3.77 0.79 5.36
C PHE A 68 4.23 0.07 6.64
N LYS A 69 4.42 0.81 7.73
CA LYS A 69 4.95 0.31 9.01
C LYS A 69 3.88 0.26 10.09
N ASN A 70 3.78 -0.91 10.73
CA ASN A 70 3.02 -1.10 11.95
C ASN A 70 3.88 -0.85 13.19
N PRO A 71 3.27 -0.56 14.36
CA PRO A 71 1.85 -0.22 14.55
C PRO A 71 1.57 1.24 14.19
N ILE A 72 0.30 1.64 14.10
CA ILE A 72 -0.17 3.04 14.01
C ILE A 72 -0.55 3.51 15.43
N PRO A 73 0.30 4.32 16.10
CA PRO A 73 0.04 4.76 17.47
C PRO A 73 -1.24 5.60 17.64
N PRO A 74 -1.80 5.67 18.86
CA PRO A 74 -2.90 6.57 19.20
C PRO A 74 -2.59 8.03 18.84
N GLY A 75 -3.57 8.74 18.27
CA GLY A 75 -3.45 10.17 17.94
C GLY A 75 -2.48 10.51 16.80
N THR A 76 -2.02 9.52 16.03
CA THR A 76 -1.04 9.72 14.96
C THR A 76 -1.58 9.37 13.58
N ALA A 77 -0.94 9.91 12.54
CA ALA A 77 -1.09 9.43 11.18
C ALA A 77 0.16 8.65 10.77
N ARG A 78 -0.03 7.56 10.03
CA ARG A 78 1.06 6.82 9.37
C ARG A 78 0.74 6.64 7.90
N ALA A 79 1.76 6.83 7.08
CA ALA A 79 1.68 6.59 5.65
C ALA A 79 2.78 5.63 5.19
N GLY A 80 2.54 4.97 4.06
CA GLY A 80 3.53 4.13 3.40
C GLY A 80 2.93 3.35 2.24
N ILE A 81 3.76 2.55 1.60
CA ILE A 81 3.40 1.80 0.40
C ILE A 81 2.95 0.38 0.75
N LEU A 82 1.84 -0.04 0.17
CA LEU A 82 1.42 -1.42 0.02
C LEU A 82 1.81 -1.89 -1.38
N PHE A 83 2.54 -2.99 -1.47
CA PHE A 83 2.86 -3.61 -2.74
C PHE A 83 1.80 -4.66 -3.04
N THR A 84 1.12 -4.52 -4.17
CA THR A 84 -0.03 -5.36 -4.51
C THR A 84 0.05 -5.94 -5.91
N ASN A 85 -0.76 -6.96 -6.22
CA ASN A 85 -0.95 -7.41 -7.60
C ASN A 85 -1.61 -6.30 -8.44
N PRO A 86 -1.30 -6.17 -9.73
CA PRO A 86 -1.98 -5.22 -10.61
C PRO A 86 -3.43 -5.63 -10.88
N ASP A 87 -4.33 -4.65 -10.88
CA ASP A 87 -5.71 -4.78 -11.39
C ASP A 87 -5.89 -3.88 -12.63
N ARG A 88 -7.02 -4.05 -13.34
CA ARG A 88 -7.42 -3.19 -14.47
C ARG A 88 -8.75 -2.48 -14.17
N GLY A 89 -8.92 -1.26 -14.67
CA GLY A 89 -10.12 -0.44 -14.49
C GLY A 89 -10.34 0.06 -13.07
N THR A 90 -10.57 -0.82 -12.10
CA THR A 90 -10.73 -0.45 -10.68
C THR A 90 -10.09 -1.50 -9.78
N LYS A 91 -9.19 -1.03 -8.92
CA LYS A 91 -8.59 -1.83 -7.86
C LYS A 91 -9.43 -1.71 -6.58
N LEU A 92 -9.86 -2.85 -6.07
CA LEU A 92 -10.43 -2.94 -4.72
C LEU A 92 -9.27 -3.09 -3.73
N CYS A 93 -9.09 -2.11 -2.86
CA CYS A 93 -8.11 -2.14 -1.79
C CYS A 93 -8.83 -2.28 -0.45
N ASN A 94 -8.85 -3.50 0.06
CA ASN A 94 -9.42 -3.81 1.37
C ASN A 94 -8.38 -3.59 2.46
N ILE A 95 -8.74 -2.80 3.47
CA ILE A 95 -7.87 -2.41 4.56
C ILE A 95 -8.47 -2.94 5.87
N GLU A 96 -7.74 -3.85 6.52
CA GLU A 96 -8.10 -4.39 7.82
C GLU A 96 -7.23 -3.80 8.92
N LEU A 97 -7.84 -3.03 9.83
CA LEU A 97 -7.19 -2.49 11.00
C LEU A 97 -7.67 -3.24 12.25
N SER A 98 -6.73 -3.79 13.01
CA SER A 98 -7.02 -4.39 14.30
C SER A 98 -6.58 -3.47 15.42
N ALA A 99 -7.47 -3.27 16.38
CA ALA A 99 -7.18 -2.78 17.71
C ALA A 99 -7.33 -3.92 18.70
N LYS A 100 -6.92 -3.71 19.96
CA LYS A 100 -7.04 -4.74 21.01
C LYS A 100 -8.46 -5.27 21.19
N SER A 101 -9.47 -4.44 20.92
CA SER A 101 -10.89 -4.76 21.14
C SER A 101 -11.75 -4.73 19.87
N ALA A 102 -11.16 -4.55 18.69
CA ALA A 102 -11.94 -4.38 17.46
C ALA A 102 -11.16 -4.78 16.20
N LEU A 103 -11.90 -5.22 15.18
CA LEU A 103 -11.44 -5.29 13.80
C LEU A 103 -12.28 -4.30 12.99
N ILE A 104 -11.62 -3.39 12.28
CA ILE A 104 -12.24 -2.35 11.47
C ILE A 104 -11.84 -2.58 10.02
N HIS A 105 -12.82 -2.63 9.13
CA HIS A 105 -12.62 -2.86 7.70
C HIS A 105 -12.98 -1.62 6.89
N PHE A 106 -12.14 -1.28 5.91
CA PHE A 106 -12.41 -0.26 4.89
C PHE A 106 -12.27 -0.88 3.50
N SER A 107 -13.08 -0.41 2.56
CA SER A 107 -13.00 -0.82 1.15
C SER A 107 -12.83 0.40 0.28
N LEU A 108 -11.64 0.55 -0.30
CA LEU A 108 -11.30 1.67 -1.16
C LEU A 108 -11.30 1.21 -2.62
N PHE A 109 -11.88 2.01 -3.50
CA PHE A 109 -12.01 1.71 -4.93
C PHE A 109 -11.13 2.65 -5.75
N LEU A 110 -9.90 2.22 -6.03
CA LEU A 110 -8.92 3.05 -6.72
C LEU A 110 -9.13 2.90 -8.23
N PRO A 111 -9.38 3.98 -8.99
CA PRO A 111 -9.39 3.90 -10.44
C PRO A 111 -7.98 3.57 -10.92
N VAL A 112 -7.84 2.51 -11.73
CA VAL A 112 -6.59 2.18 -12.40
C VAL A 112 -6.66 2.80 -13.78
N PRO A 113 -5.73 3.72 -14.14
CA PRO A 113 -5.67 4.23 -15.50
C PRO A 113 -5.53 3.06 -16.48
N ASP A 114 -6.40 3.02 -17.49
CA ASP A 114 -6.26 2.05 -18.56
C ASP A 114 -4.95 2.33 -19.34
N ASP A 115 -4.41 1.28 -19.95
CA ASP A 115 -3.20 1.23 -20.78
C ASP A 115 -3.28 2.09 -22.07
N GLY A 116 -4.28 2.97 -22.18
CA GLY A 116 -4.56 3.82 -23.33
C GLY A 116 -5.04 5.22 -22.97
N GLY A 117 -4.11 6.11 -22.61
CA GLY A 117 -4.14 7.48 -23.14
C GLY A 117 -5.04 8.53 -22.49
N LEU A 118 -5.57 8.31 -21.29
CA LEU A 118 -6.01 9.44 -20.47
C LEU A 118 -4.99 9.66 -19.36
N ASP A 119 -4.18 10.69 -19.56
CA ASP A 119 -3.27 11.27 -18.58
C ASP A 119 -4.10 11.86 -17.43
N VAL A 120 -4.75 11.00 -16.65
CA VAL A 120 -5.32 11.34 -15.35
C VAL A 120 -4.12 11.35 -14.43
N PRO A 121 -3.67 12.52 -13.93
CA PRO A 121 -2.55 12.55 -13.01
C PRO A 121 -2.89 11.66 -11.83
N LEU A 122 -2.04 10.68 -11.47
CA LEU A 122 -2.31 9.76 -10.35
C LEU A 122 -2.63 10.51 -9.03
N ASN A 123 -2.18 11.77 -8.93
CA ASN A 123 -2.54 12.70 -7.84
C ASN A 123 -4.05 12.98 -7.69
N ASN A 124 -4.86 12.72 -8.72
CA ASN A 124 -6.30 12.92 -8.76
C ASN A 124 -7.12 11.64 -8.46
N ALA A 125 -6.48 10.47 -8.35
CA ALA A 125 -7.11 9.20 -8.02
C ALA A 125 -7.12 8.90 -6.50
N ARG A 126 -7.19 9.95 -5.67
CA ARG A 126 -7.23 9.80 -4.22
C ARG A 126 -8.60 9.29 -3.81
N THR A 127 -8.62 8.19 -3.07
CA THR A 127 -9.83 7.74 -2.37
C THR A 127 -9.65 7.94 -0.89
N SER A 128 -10.73 8.23 -0.19
CA SER A 128 -10.71 8.34 1.26
C SER A 128 -12.02 7.89 1.87
N GLU A 129 -11.93 7.24 3.02
CA GLU A 129 -13.08 6.84 3.82
C GLU A 129 -12.81 7.24 5.27
N GLU A 130 -13.81 7.82 5.93
CA GLU A 130 -13.77 8.17 7.34
C GLU A 130 -14.82 7.38 8.11
N ARG A 131 -14.44 6.86 9.28
CA ARG A 131 -15.35 6.17 10.22
C ARG A 131 -15.03 6.62 11.64
N GLY A 132 -15.83 7.54 12.16
CA GLY A 132 -15.67 8.08 13.51
C GLY A 132 -14.28 8.68 13.73
N GLU A 133 -13.48 8.04 14.56
CA GLU A 133 -12.12 8.48 14.93
C GLU A 133 -11.03 8.03 13.94
N LEU A 134 -11.41 7.41 12.83
CA LEU A 134 -10.49 6.87 11.83
C LEU A 134 -10.71 7.51 10.46
N ALA A 135 -9.61 7.81 9.78
CA ALA A 135 -9.62 8.20 8.37
C ALA A 135 -8.56 7.42 7.61
N VAL A 136 -8.94 6.89 6.45
CA VAL A 136 -8.04 6.17 5.56
C VAL A 136 -8.02 6.90 4.22
N ARG A 137 -6.83 7.09 3.66
CA ARG A 137 -6.62 7.70 2.34
C ARG A 137 -5.71 6.81 1.53
N SER A 138 -6.01 6.64 0.25
CA SER A 138 -5.15 5.88 -0.65
C SER A 138 -5.09 6.47 -2.06
N LEU A 139 -4.01 6.15 -2.76
CA LEU A 139 -3.79 6.46 -4.18
C LEU A 139 -2.84 5.44 -4.80
N LEU A 140 -2.95 5.22 -6.11
CA LEU A 140 -1.95 4.45 -6.86
C LEU A 140 -0.64 5.23 -6.92
N ALA A 141 0.50 4.56 -6.71
CA ALA A 141 1.81 5.18 -6.71
C ALA A 141 2.61 4.91 -8.00
N ASP A 142 3.46 5.86 -8.39
CA ASP A 142 4.45 5.78 -9.50
C ASP A 142 5.88 5.69 -9.00
#